data_AF-A0A484ICL9-F1
#
_entry.id   AF-A0A484ICL9-F1
#
_cell.length_a   1.000
_cell.length_b   1.000
_cell.length_c   1.000
_cell.angle_alpha   90.00
_cell.angle_beta   90.00
_cell.angle_gamma   90.00
#
_symmetry.space_group_name_H-M   'P 1'
#
loop_
_entity.id
_entity.type
_entity.pdbx_description
1 polymer ?
#
loop_
_entity_poly.entity_id
_entity_poly.type
_entity_poly.pdbx_seq_one_letter_code
_entity_poly.pdbx_strand_id
1 'polypeptide(L)'
;MTDKNGEVYLIWRHASHINNQTYTNGSNLYNYEGKLEKGVIYEVIRDIYVTRSNDSGKAQNFLPAVRVNADNWYMNGCPSAGPDLGFDSKGVLHVGWVTGGWEMPGTYYANPTTTDSSLNFSEPLPILVDNWMPTSEINLGVDGRDNVWMATTDARDDNYSYAFLAVKSANGELFKNGQFGIGQDPVISSVKTITGVVWKDNDNVNLAILKLR
;
A
#
# COMPACT_ATOMS: atom_id res chain seq x y z
N MET A 1 6.56 -6.28 -10.51
CA MET A 1 6.76 -5.34 -11.64
C MET A 1 8.20 -5.44 -12.11
N THR A 2 8.50 -5.19 -13.39
CA THR A 2 9.88 -5.16 -13.91
C THR A 2 10.32 -3.72 -14.11
N ASP A 3 11.54 -3.38 -13.70
CA ASP A 3 12.13 -2.06 -13.93
C ASP A 3 12.67 -1.92 -15.36
N LYS A 4 13.23 -0.75 -15.69
CA LYS A 4 13.83 -0.48 -17.02
C LYS A 4 15.11 -1.27 -17.32
N ASN A 5 15.75 -1.83 -16.30
CA ASN A 5 16.98 -2.62 -16.42
C ASN A 5 16.71 -4.13 -16.51
N GLY A 6 15.44 -4.55 -16.40
CA GLY A 6 15.05 -5.96 -16.40
C GLY A 6 15.10 -6.62 -15.02
N GLU A 7 15.24 -5.85 -13.94
CA GLU A 7 15.10 -6.35 -12.58
C GLU A 7 13.62 -6.57 -12.25
N VAL A 8 13.29 -7.70 -11.60
CA VAL A 8 11.91 -8.02 -11.20
C VAL A 8 11.73 -7.73 -9.73
N TYR A 9 10.80 -6.84 -9.41
CA TYR A 9 10.43 -6.47 -8.05
C TYR A 9 9.13 -7.13 -7.62
N LEU A 10 9.15 -7.67 -6.41
CA LEU A 10 7.98 -8.18 -5.70
C LEU A 10 7.75 -7.35 -4.44
N ILE A 11 6.49 -7.04 -4.18
CA ILE A 11 6.05 -6.39 -2.95
C ILE A 11 4.91 -7.21 -2.36
N TRP A 12 4.91 -7.36 -1.04
CA TRP A 12 3.86 -8.09 -0.34
C TRP A 12 3.75 -7.63 1.10
N ARG A 13 2.61 -7.93 1.71
CA ARG A 13 2.43 -7.83 3.14
C ARG A 13 2.91 -9.13 3.80
N HIS A 14 3.98 -9.06 4.57
CA HIS A 14 4.63 -10.22 5.16
C HIS A 14 3.96 -10.68 6.46
N ALA A 15 4.26 -11.91 6.86
CA ALA A 15 3.78 -12.55 8.07
C ALA A 15 4.93 -12.76 9.04
N SER A 16 5.24 -11.76 9.85
CA SER A 16 6.31 -11.86 10.85
C SER A 16 5.74 -12.42 12.16
N HIS A 17 6.09 -13.66 12.49
CA HIS A 17 5.71 -14.28 13.76
C HIS A 17 6.68 -13.84 14.86
N ILE A 18 6.22 -12.99 15.78
CA ILE A 18 7.11 -12.34 16.77
C ILE A 18 7.04 -12.99 18.16
N ASN A 19 5.94 -13.66 18.53
CA ASN A 19 5.78 -14.32 19.82
C ASN A 19 4.82 -15.53 19.74
N ASN A 20 4.99 -16.47 20.69
CA ASN A 20 4.02 -17.54 20.97
C ASN A 20 3.24 -17.19 22.23
N GLN A 21 1.95 -16.82 22.12
CA GLN A 21 1.09 -16.71 23.30
C GLN A 21 0.17 -17.94 23.39
N THR A 22 0.24 -18.63 24.53
CA THR A 22 -0.69 -19.73 24.85
C THR A 22 -1.82 -19.14 25.68
N TYR A 23 -3.05 -19.16 25.16
CA TYR A 23 -4.21 -18.70 25.92
C TYR A 23 -4.94 -19.88 26.56
N THR A 24 -5.32 -19.73 27.83
CA THR A 24 -6.30 -20.60 28.48
C THR A 24 -7.69 -19.97 28.38
N ASN A 25 -8.66 -20.85 28.14
CA ASN A 25 -10.07 -20.59 27.86
C ASN A 25 -10.63 -19.23 28.34
N GLY A 26 -11.08 -18.38 27.41
CA GLY A 26 -11.80 -17.14 27.68
C GLY A 26 -10.97 -15.87 27.93
N SER A 27 -9.64 -15.94 27.88
CA SER A 27 -8.72 -14.80 28.09
C SER A 27 -8.15 -14.17 26.81
N ASN A 28 -8.79 -14.39 25.65
CA ASN A 28 -8.42 -13.68 24.44
C ASN A 28 -8.87 -12.21 24.55
N LEU A 29 -7.91 -11.29 24.66
CA LEU A 29 -8.15 -9.84 24.69
C LEU A 29 -8.75 -9.28 23.38
N TYR A 30 -8.81 -10.08 22.31
CA TYR A 30 -9.10 -9.62 20.95
C TYR A 30 -10.24 -10.38 20.25
N ASN A 31 -11.21 -10.92 21.01
CA ASN A 31 -12.40 -11.59 20.45
C ASN A 31 -13.22 -10.66 19.55
N TYR A 32 -13.15 -10.85 18.22
CA TYR A 32 -14.16 -10.34 17.30
C TYR A 32 -15.24 -11.38 16.97
N GLU A 33 -14.97 -12.69 17.00
CA GLU A 33 -16.03 -13.72 16.98
C GLU A 33 -15.59 -15.00 17.72
N GLY A 34 -16.44 -15.48 18.64
CA GLY A 34 -16.40 -16.84 19.20
C GLY A 34 -15.28 -17.17 20.20
N LYS A 35 -15.65 -17.74 21.35
CA LYS A 35 -14.69 -18.35 22.29
C LYS A 35 -14.02 -19.56 21.63
N LEU A 36 -12.78 -19.42 21.19
CA LEU A 36 -11.98 -20.55 20.72
C LEU A 36 -11.51 -21.40 21.91
N GLU A 37 -11.45 -22.72 21.75
CA GLU A 37 -10.83 -23.64 22.71
C GLU A 37 -9.33 -23.34 22.90
N LYS A 38 -8.71 -23.88 23.96
CA LYS A 38 -7.29 -23.66 24.31
C LYS A 38 -6.39 -23.85 23.08
N GLY A 39 -5.70 -22.78 22.68
CA GLY A 39 -4.83 -22.76 21.49
C GLY A 39 -3.65 -21.80 21.63
N VAL A 40 -2.65 -21.98 20.77
CA VAL A 40 -1.54 -21.02 20.59
C VAL A 40 -1.95 -20.08 19.48
N ILE A 41 -2.07 -18.78 19.78
CA ILE A 41 -2.23 -17.75 18.76
C ILE A 41 -0.85 -17.11 18.60
N TYR A 42 -0.34 -17.09 17.37
CA TYR A 42 0.87 -16.35 17.06
C TYR A 42 0.54 -14.87 17.03
N GLU A 43 1.36 -14.04 17.65
CA GLU A 43 1.33 -12.62 17.37
C GLU A 43 1.95 -12.40 16.00
N VAL A 44 1.14 -11.97 15.03
CA VAL A 44 1.59 -11.77 13.65
C VAL A 44 1.59 -10.29 13.31
N ILE A 45 2.77 -9.79 12.93
CA ILE A 45 2.97 -8.45 12.41
C ILE A 45 2.88 -8.48 10.87
N ARG A 46 2.15 -7.51 10.32
CA ARG A 46 1.78 -7.40 8.91
C ARG A 46 2.34 -6.14 8.24
N ASP A 47 3.66 -6.09 8.08
CA ASP A 47 4.30 -4.98 7.35
C ASP A 47 4.57 -5.32 5.89
N ILE A 48 4.91 -4.28 5.13
CA ILE A 48 5.25 -4.41 3.73
C ILE A 48 6.74 -4.69 3.55
N TYR A 49 7.02 -5.65 2.68
CA TYR A 49 8.37 -6.01 2.27
C TYR A 49 8.49 -5.93 0.76
N VAL A 50 9.69 -5.56 0.30
CA VAL A 50 10.10 -5.60 -1.10
C VAL A 50 11.27 -6.56 -1.27
N THR A 51 11.31 -7.28 -2.39
CA THR A 51 12.53 -7.92 -2.88
C THR A 51 12.67 -7.69 -4.38
N ARG A 52 13.89 -7.86 -4.88
CA ARG A 52 14.19 -7.80 -6.30
C ARG A 52 15.04 -8.98 -6.76
N SER A 53 14.87 -9.32 -8.03
CA SER A 53 15.70 -10.24 -8.78
C SER A 53 16.43 -9.48 -9.88
N ASN A 54 17.73 -9.72 -10.03
CA ASN A 54 18.60 -9.08 -11.03
C ASN A 54 19.03 -10.05 -12.15
N ASP A 55 18.34 -11.18 -12.31
CA ASP A 55 18.69 -12.24 -13.26
C ASP A 55 18.09 -12.03 -14.67
N SER A 56 18.01 -10.77 -15.11
CA SER A 56 17.50 -10.35 -16.43
C SER A 56 16.06 -10.81 -16.70
N GLY A 57 15.16 -10.54 -15.75
CA GLY A 57 13.73 -10.79 -15.91
C GLY A 57 13.28 -12.24 -15.64
N LYS A 58 14.19 -13.15 -15.28
CA LYS A 58 13.86 -14.57 -15.08
C LYS A 58 13.18 -14.84 -13.74
N ALA A 59 13.42 -14.00 -12.74
CA ALA A 59 12.86 -14.11 -11.40
C ALA A 59 13.11 -15.48 -10.74
N GLN A 60 14.28 -16.07 -10.97
CA GLN A 60 14.70 -17.36 -10.41
C GLN A 60 15.42 -17.21 -9.07
N ASN A 61 16.10 -16.08 -8.85
CA ASN A 61 16.78 -15.79 -7.58
C ASN A 61 16.45 -14.38 -7.10
N PHE A 62 16.08 -14.26 -5.83
CA PHE A 62 15.75 -12.98 -5.20
C PHE A 62 16.77 -12.62 -4.13
N LEU A 63 17.05 -11.33 -4.02
CA LEU A 63 17.84 -10.79 -2.91
C LEU A 63 17.06 -10.92 -1.59
N PRO A 64 17.74 -10.82 -0.43
CA PRO A 64 17.06 -10.70 0.85
C PRO A 64 15.99 -9.60 0.81
N ALA A 65 14.83 -9.90 1.37
CA ALA A 65 13.71 -8.95 1.44
C ALA A 65 14.04 -7.77 2.36
N VAL A 66 13.63 -6.57 1.96
CA VAL A 66 13.77 -5.33 2.74
C VAL A 66 12.40 -4.90 3.23
N ARG A 67 12.28 -4.60 4.53
CA ARG A 67 11.05 -4.05 5.14
C ARG A 67 10.91 -2.59 4.70
N VAL A 68 9.75 -2.21 4.18
CA VAL A 68 9.47 -0.83 3.71
C VAL A 68 9.36 0.12 4.89
N ASN A 69 8.56 -0.25 5.89
CA ASN A 69 8.43 0.49 7.14
C ASN A 69 8.09 -0.45 8.31
N ALA A 70 8.42 -0.02 9.52
CA ALA A 70 8.09 -0.74 10.74
C ALA A 70 6.72 -0.36 11.30
N ASP A 71 5.65 -0.63 10.54
CA ASP A 71 4.29 -0.23 10.92
C ASP A 71 3.78 -0.95 12.19
N ASN A 72 4.33 -2.14 12.47
CA ASN A 72 3.98 -2.98 13.62
C ASN A 72 2.47 -3.29 13.68
N TRP A 73 1.85 -3.46 12.51
CA TRP A 73 0.43 -3.77 12.43
C TRP A 73 0.17 -5.20 12.88
N TYR A 74 -0.33 -5.33 14.10
CA TYR A 74 -0.81 -6.59 14.64
C TYR A 74 -2.12 -7.00 13.97
N MET A 75 -2.13 -8.17 13.32
CA MET A 75 -3.36 -8.71 12.75
C MET A 75 -3.31 -10.24 12.57
N ASN A 76 -4.20 -10.94 13.27
CA ASN A 76 -4.42 -12.39 13.13
C ASN A 76 -5.46 -12.71 12.05
N GLY A 77 -5.26 -12.13 10.88
CA GLY A 77 -6.10 -12.32 9.69
C GLY A 77 -5.26 -12.25 8.43
N CYS A 78 -5.89 -12.52 7.28
CA CYS A 78 -5.31 -12.26 5.97
C CYS A 78 -5.89 -10.92 5.47
N PRO A 79 -5.23 -9.78 5.71
CA PRO A 79 -5.68 -8.53 5.14
C PRO A 79 -5.60 -8.62 3.61
N SER A 80 -6.72 -8.40 2.94
CA SER A 80 -6.78 -8.26 1.48
C SER A 80 -6.14 -6.97 0.98
N ALA A 81 -5.92 -5.99 1.87
CA ALA A 81 -5.28 -4.71 1.56
C ALA A 81 -3.80 -4.87 1.17
N GLY A 82 -3.56 -5.10 -0.12
CA GLY A 82 -2.23 -5.20 -0.71
C GLY A 82 -1.54 -3.85 -0.87
N PRO A 83 -0.20 -3.81 -0.85
CA PRO A 83 0.56 -2.66 -1.31
C PRO A 83 0.60 -2.61 -2.84
N ASP A 84 0.98 -1.45 -3.38
CA ASP A 84 1.25 -1.30 -4.82
C ASP A 84 2.59 -0.62 -5.05
N LEU A 85 3.19 -0.85 -6.23
CA LEU A 85 4.50 -0.32 -6.58
C LEU A 85 4.59 0.17 -8.03
N GLY A 86 5.41 1.20 -8.26
CA GLY A 86 5.64 1.78 -9.58
C GLY A 86 7.07 2.30 -9.74
N PHE A 87 7.48 2.62 -10.97
CA PHE A 87 8.80 3.20 -11.26
C PHE A 87 8.68 4.51 -12.01
N ASP A 88 9.50 5.49 -11.66
CA ASP A 88 9.69 6.70 -12.46
C ASP A 88 10.67 6.48 -13.62
N SER A 89 10.84 7.51 -14.46
CA SER A 89 11.76 7.46 -15.60
C SER A 89 13.24 7.28 -15.19
N LYS A 90 13.59 7.66 -13.97
CA LYS A 90 14.93 7.52 -13.39
C LYS A 90 15.17 6.10 -12.86
N GLY A 91 14.11 5.31 -12.69
CA GLY A 91 14.16 3.96 -12.13
C GLY A 91 14.01 3.94 -10.61
N VAL A 92 13.53 5.04 -10.02
CA VAL A 92 13.21 5.08 -8.59
C VAL A 92 11.93 4.29 -8.35
N LEU A 93 12.00 3.38 -7.37
CA LEU A 93 10.86 2.62 -6.89
C LEU A 93 9.94 3.53 -6.06
N HIS A 94 8.64 3.45 -6.32
CA HIS A 94 7.58 4.10 -5.57
C HIS A 94 6.71 3.03 -4.94
N VAL A 95 6.42 3.16 -3.65
CA VAL A 95 5.62 2.19 -2.90
C VAL A 95 4.48 2.90 -2.19
N GLY A 96 3.27 2.39 -2.37
CA GLY A 96 2.08 2.76 -1.61
C GLY A 96 1.60 1.59 -0.77
N TRP A 97 1.16 1.83 0.46
CA TRP A 97 0.56 0.80 1.30
C TRP A 97 -0.46 1.34 2.28
N VAL A 98 -1.29 0.44 2.79
CA VAL A 98 -2.18 0.71 3.93
C VAL A 98 -1.63 0.02 5.17
N THR A 99 -1.81 0.64 6.33
CA THR A 99 -1.53 0.02 7.61
C THR A 99 -2.58 0.38 8.65
N GLY A 100 -2.86 -0.55 9.55
CA GLY A 100 -3.64 -0.33 10.77
C GLY A 100 -2.75 -0.40 12.01
N GLY A 101 -1.44 -0.17 11.85
CA GLY A 101 -0.51 0.01 12.96
C GLY A 101 -0.99 1.14 13.88
N TRP A 102 -0.92 0.93 15.18
CA TRP A 102 -1.54 1.82 16.19
C TRP A 102 -1.04 3.27 16.11
N GLU A 103 0.23 3.49 15.77
CA GLU A 103 0.83 4.82 15.71
C GLU A 103 0.54 5.56 14.38
N MET A 104 0.16 4.82 13.34
CA MET A 104 0.06 5.36 11.98
C MET A 104 -1.05 4.68 11.15
N PRO A 105 -2.31 4.64 11.62
CA PRO A 105 -3.37 4.02 10.83
C PRO A 105 -3.70 4.86 9.58
N GLY A 106 -3.70 4.21 8.42
CA GLY A 106 -4.07 4.83 7.14
C GLY A 106 -3.24 4.37 5.95
N THR A 107 -3.25 5.19 4.91
CA THR A 107 -2.56 4.98 3.63
C THR A 107 -1.32 5.87 3.56
N TYR A 108 -0.20 5.26 3.17
CA TYR A 108 1.12 5.89 3.15
C TYR A 108 1.85 5.62 1.84
N TYR A 109 2.86 6.44 1.60
CA TYR A 109 3.78 6.34 0.48
C TYR A 109 5.23 6.46 0.95
N ALA A 110 6.15 5.79 0.26
CA ALA A 110 7.59 5.99 0.41
C ALA A 110 8.33 5.59 -0.87
N ASN A 111 9.57 6.04 -0.99
CA ASN A 111 10.51 5.57 -1.99
C ASN A 111 11.89 5.31 -1.35
N PRO A 112 12.72 4.42 -1.93
CA PRO A 112 14.10 4.27 -1.49
C PRO A 112 14.88 5.57 -1.60
N THR A 113 15.78 5.79 -0.64
CA THR A 113 16.78 6.86 -0.57
C THR A 113 18.15 6.38 -1.05
N THR A 114 18.36 5.05 -1.11
CA THR A 114 19.53 4.41 -1.71
C THR A 114 19.13 3.62 -2.95
N THR A 115 20.08 3.42 -3.87
CA THR A 115 19.91 2.62 -5.09
C THR A 115 20.58 1.24 -4.99
N ASP A 116 21.28 0.97 -3.89
CA ASP A 116 21.92 -0.31 -3.61
C ASP A 116 20.91 -1.38 -3.17
N SER A 117 21.40 -2.59 -2.85
CA SER A 117 20.55 -3.69 -2.41
C SER A 117 19.91 -3.50 -1.03
N SER A 118 20.30 -2.48 -0.25
CA SER A 118 19.71 -2.23 1.07
C SER A 118 18.37 -1.51 0.98
N LEU A 119 18.11 -0.75 -0.09
CA LEU A 119 16.86 -0.02 -0.34
C LEU A 119 16.33 0.71 0.90
N ASN A 120 17.15 1.53 1.57
CA ASN A 120 16.67 2.28 2.74
C ASN A 120 15.53 3.22 2.33
N PHE A 121 14.34 3.07 2.90
CA PHE A 121 13.18 3.88 2.54
C PHE A 121 13.18 5.25 3.22
N SER A 122 12.53 6.22 2.58
CA SER A 122 12.23 7.52 3.20
C SER A 122 11.25 7.36 4.36
N GLU A 123 11.14 8.39 5.20
CA GLU A 123 10.02 8.49 6.14
C GLU A 123 8.68 8.36 5.38
N PRO A 124 7.69 7.64 5.95
CA PRO A 124 6.37 7.48 5.32
C PRO A 124 5.66 8.83 5.13
N LEU A 125 5.28 9.14 3.90
CA LEU A 125 4.42 10.27 3.56
C LEU A 125 2.96 9.87 3.80
N PRO A 126 2.21 10.55 4.69
CA PRO A 126 0.79 10.29 4.88
C PRO A 126 -0.02 10.74 3.66
N ILE A 127 -0.90 9.87 3.17
CA ILE A 127 -1.80 10.14 2.05
C ILE A 127 -3.23 10.31 2.55
N LEU A 128 -3.76 9.27 3.19
CA LEU A 128 -5.09 9.26 3.78
C LEU A 128 -5.00 8.64 5.17
N VAL A 129 -5.04 9.48 6.20
CA VAL A 129 -4.79 9.09 7.59
C VAL A 129 -5.81 9.74 8.50
N ASP A 130 -6.09 9.08 9.62
CA ASP A 130 -6.95 9.58 10.69
C ASP A 130 -6.66 8.79 11.98
N ASN A 131 -7.32 9.08 13.09
CA ASN A 131 -7.17 8.30 14.33
C ASN A 131 -7.71 6.87 14.19
N TRP A 132 -8.61 6.64 13.24
CA TRP A 132 -9.12 5.34 12.85
C TRP A 132 -9.38 5.32 11.35
N MET A 133 -8.93 4.28 10.67
CA MET A 133 -9.04 4.15 9.22
C MET A 133 -9.59 2.78 8.86
N PRO A 134 -10.70 2.69 8.09
CA PRO A 134 -11.11 1.44 7.49
C PRO A 134 -10.04 1.01 6.49
N THR A 135 -9.72 -0.29 6.48
CA THR A 135 -8.69 -0.82 5.59
C THR A 135 -9.17 -0.79 4.14
N SER A 136 -8.40 -0.15 3.27
CA SER A 136 -8.61 -0.10 1.82
C SER A 136 -7.39 -0.63 1.07
N GLU A 137 -7.52 -0.84 -0.23
CA GLU A 137 -6.38 -1.04 -1.12
C GLU A 137 -5.84 0.32 -1.60
N ILE A 138 -4.59 0.35 -2.02
CA ILE A 138 -3.99 1.48 -2.73
C ILE A 138 -3.56 1.00 -4.11
N ASN A 139 -3.84 1.82 -5.12
CA ASN A 139 -3.30 1.67 -6.47
C ASN A 139 -2.46 2.91 -6.81
N LEU A 140 -1.34 2.73 -7.51
CA LEU A 140 -0.49 3.82 -7.95
C LEU A 140 -0.17 3.75 -9.45
N GLY A 141 0.08 4.91 -10.04
CA GLY A 141 0.59 5.05 -11.41
C GLY A 141 1.55 6.21 -11.52
N VAL A 142 2.71 5.98 -12.14
CA VAL A 142 3.70 7.04 -12.38
C VAL A 142 3.55 7.57 -13.80
N ASP A 143 3.34 8.87 -13.95
CA ASP A 143 3.26 9.50 -15.27
C ASP A 143 4.66 9.81 -15.85
N GLY A 144 4.72 10.16 -17.13
CA GLY A 144 5.95 10.50 -17.85
C GLY A 144 6.57 11.85 -17.46
N ARG A 145 6.04 12.53 -16.44
CA ARG A 145 6.69 13.67 -15.77
C ARG A 145 7.19 13.27 -14.38
N ASP A 146 7.23 11.98 -14.07
CA ASP A 146 7.61 11.40 -12.78
C ASP A 146 6.68 11.82 -11.62
N ASN A 147 5.41 12.18 -11.91
CA ASN A 147 4.42 12.34 -10.86
C ASN A 147 3.84 10.99 -10.46
N VAL A 148 3.76 10.75 -9.16
CA VAL A 148 3.17 9.55 -8.58
C VAL A 148 1.71 9.84 -8.25
N TRP A 149 0.80 9.21 -9.00
CA TRP A 149 -0.63 9.25 -8.74
C TRP A 149 -1.00 8.08 -7.85
N MET A 150 -1.75 8.33 -6.79
CA MET A 150 -2.18 7.33 -5.81
C MET A 150 -3.68 7.42 -5.64
N ALA A 151 -4.36 6.28 -5.64
CA ALA A 151 -5.79 6.19 -5.46
C ALA A 151 -6.13 5.14 -4.40
N THR A 152 -7.08 5.46 -3.54
CA THR A 152 -7.58 4.55 -2.49
C THR A 152 -9.05 4.85 -2.18
N THR A 153 -9.72 3.99 -1.44
CA THR A 153 -11.09 4.25 -0.95
C THR A 153 -11.02 5.00 0.38
N ASP A 154 -11.67 6.16 0.46
CA ASP A 154 -11.99 6.83 1.72
C ASP A 154 -13.41 6.41 2.16
N ALA A 155 -13.47 5.51 3.15
CA ALA A 155 -14.72 4.98 3.70
C ALA A 155 -14.95 5.45 5.16
N ARG A 156 -14.42 6.63 5.52
CA ARG A 156 -14.62 7.21 6.86
C ARG A 156 -16.04 7.75 7.10
N ASP A 157 -16.79 8.01 6.04
CA ASP A 157 -18.18 8.44 6.13
C ASP A 157 -19.11 7.22 6.20
N ASP A 158 -20.07 7.25 7.13
CA ASP A 158 -20.98 6.12 7.38
C ASP A 158 -21.95 5.85 6.22
N ASN A 159 -22.16 6.82 5.32
CA ASN A 159 -23.14 6.75 4.25
C ASN A 159 -22.50 6.58 2.87
N TYR A 160 -21.28 7.08 2.69
CA TYR A 160 -20.62 7.10 1.38
C TYR A 160 -19.15 6.69 1.48
N SER A 161 -18.73 5.86 0.54
CA SER A 161 -17.32 5.72 0.18
C SER A 161 -16.96 6.73 -0.90
N TYR A 162 -15.72 7.19 -0.89
CA TYR A 162 -15.18 8.06 -1.93
C TYR A 162 -13.94 7.46 -2.56
N ALA A 163 -13.85 7.53 -3.89
CA ALA A 163 -12.58 7.42 -4.58
C ALA A 163 -11.73 8.61 -4.14
N PHE A 164 -10.65 8.33 -3.40
CA PHE A 164 -9.67 9.32 -2.96
C PHE A 164 -8.51 9.34 -3.95
N LEU A 165 -8.02 10.52 -4.26
CA LEU A 165 -6.86 10.71 -5.12
C LEU A 165 -5.80 11.51 -4.38
N ALA A 166 -4.53 11.24 -4.66
CA ALA A 166 -3.41 12.09 -4.29
C ALA A 166 -2.35 12.04 -5.39
N VAL A 167 -1.60 13.13 -5.56
CA VAL A 167 -0.52 13.20 -6.55
C VAL A 167 0.71 13.77 -5.88
N LYS A 168 1.77 12.96 -5.75
CA LYS A 168 3.10 13.46 -5.38
C LYS A 168 3.85 13.80 -6.66
N SER A 169 4.21 15.05 -6.86
CA SER A 169 5.01 15.47 -8.01
C SER A 169 6.47 15.03 -7.90
N ALA A 170 7.19 15.13 -9.03
CA ALA A 170 8.61 14.80 -9.11
C ALA A 170 9.50 15.61 -8.16
N ASN A 171 9.11 16.85 -7.80
CA ASN A 171 9.80 17.70 -6.82
C ASN A 171 9.39 17.40 -5.37
N GLY A 172 8.44 16.48 -5.13
CA GLY A 172 8.01 16.05 -3.80
C GLY A 172 6.79 16.78 -3.24
N GLU A 173 6.19 17.72 -3.97
CA GLU A 173 4.96 18.39 -3.54
C GLU A 173 3.74 17.48 -3.67
N LEU A 174 2.79 17.59 -2.73
CA LEU A 174 1.57 16.80 -2.73
C LEU A 174 0.38 17.65 -3.22
N PHE A 175 -0.31 17.17 -4.25
CA PHE A 175 -1.48 17.79 -4.86
C PHE A 175 -2.70 16.87 -4.83
N LYS A 176 -3.88 17.47 -5.03
CA LYS A 176 -5.16 16.78 -5.18
C LYS A 176 -5.49 15.78 -4.06
N ASN A 177 -4.89 15.94 -2.87
CA ASN A 177 -5.02 15.04 -1.73
C ASN A 177 -6.41 15.13 -1.11
N GLY A 178 -7.37 14.37 -1.64
CA GLY A 178 -8.76 14.48 -1.22
C GLY A 178 -9.71 13.54 -1.94
N GLN A 179 -10.96 13.56 -1.49
CA GLN A 179 -12.07 12.87 -2.13
C GLN A 179 -12.25 13.43 -3.56
N PHE A 180 -12.23 12.53 -4.54
CA PHE A 180 -12.27 12.85 -5.96
C PHE A 180 -13.65 12.55 -6.58
N GLY A 181 -14.31 11.47 -6.14
CA GLY A 181 -15.66 11.11 -6.58
C GLY A 181 -16.32 10.14 -5.61
N ILE A 182 -17.66 10.08 -5.64
CA ILE A 182 -18.43 9.10 -4.85
C ILE A 182 -18.17 7.70 -5.43
N GLY A 183 -17.92 6.73 -4.56
CA GLY A 183 -17.66 5.34 -4.91
C GLY A 183 -16.41 4.77 -4.26
N GLN A 184 -15.98 3.59 -4.71
CA GLN A 184 -14.91 2.81 -4.08
C GLN A 184 -14.08 2.01 -5.10
N ASP A 185 -13.03 1.39 -4.57
CA ASP A 185 -12.09 0.52 -5.27
C ASP A 185 -11.48 1.18 -6.51
N PRO A 186 -10.90 2.39 -6.38
CA PRO A 186 -10.34 3.08 -7.52
C PRO A 186 -9.07 2.38 -8.01
N VAL A 187 -9.00 2.14 -9.32
CA VAL A 187 -7.81 1.65 -10.02
C VAL A 187 -7.30 2.76 -10.92
N ILE A 188 -5.98 2.98 -10.89
CA ILE A 188 -5.32 4.07 -11.61
C ILE A 188 -4.24 3.53 -12.54
N SER A 189 -4.08 4.17 -13.69
CA SER A 189 -2.99 3.90 -14.61
C SER A 189 -2.53 5.19 -15.28
N SER A 190 -1.21 5.34 -15.41
CA SER A 190 -0.57 6.52 -15.97
C SER A 190 0.32 6.14 -17.15
N VAL A 191 0.25 6.92 -18.22
CA VAL A 191 1.12 6.79 -19.39
C VAL A 191 1.42 8.16 -19.97
N LYS A 192 2.70 8.48 -20.13
CA LYS A 192 3.16 9.78 -20.64
C LYS A 192 2.52 10.95 -19.87
N THR A 193 1.54 11.64 -20.44
CA THR A 193 0.88 12.80 -19.81
C THR A 193 -0.58 12.55 -19.49
N ILE A 194 -1.03 11.30 -19.59
CA ILE A 194 -2.41 10.90 -19.41
C ILE A 194 -2.48 9.93 -18.24
N THR A 195 -3.34 10.24 -17.28
CA THR A 195 -3.69 9.35 -16.18
C THR A 195 -5.16 9.03 -16.24
N GLY A 196 -5.52 7.75 -16.28
CA GLY A 196 -6.90 7.29 -16.16
C GLY A 196 -7.14 6.75 -14.76
N VAL A 197 -8.28 7.11 -14.17
CA VAL A 197 -8.77 6.48 -12.93
C VAL A 197 -10.18 5.95 -13.18
N VAL A 198 -10.42 4.70 -12.79
CA VAL A 198 -11.74 4.06 -12.81
C VAL A 198 -12.12 3.68 -11.39
N TRP A 199 -13.41 3.78 -11.06
CA TRP A 199 -13.92 3.40 -9.74
C TRP A 199 -15.38 2.96 -9.83
N LYS A 200 -15.84 2.20 -8.85
CA LYS A 200 -17.22 1.72 -8.79
C LYS A 200 -18.08 2.66 -7.96
N ASP A 201 -19.30 2.91 -8.40
CA ASP A 201 -20.36 3.55 -7.62
C ASP A 201 -21.65 2.74 -7.78
N ASN A 202 -21.96 1.92 -6.78
CA ASN A 202 -23.03 0.93 -6.84
C ASN A 202 -22.90 0.05 -8.11
N ASP A 203 -23.89 0.09 -8.99
CA ASP A 203 -23.90 -0.66 -10.26
C ASP A 203 -23.15 0.05 -11.40
N ASN A 204 -22.60 1.24 -11.16
CA ASN A 204 -21.90 2.04 -12.16
C ASN A 204 -20.38 1.86 -12.06
N VAL A 205 -19.71 1.96 -13.22
CA VAL A 205 -18.26 2.18 -13.30
C VAL A 205 -18.03 3.57 -13.86
N ASN A 206 -17.35 4.40 -13.08
CA ASN A 206 -16.96 5.75 -13.45
C ASN A 206 -15.54 5.74 -14.03
N LEU A 207 -15.26 6.68 -14.93
CA LEU A 207 -13.94 6.89 -15.53
C LEU A 207 -13.64 8.40 -15.57
N ALA A 208 -12.45 8.77 -15.13
CA ALA A 208 -11.92 10.11 -15.34
C ALA A 208 -10.54 10.04 -16.01
N ILE A 209 -10.33 10.93 -16.98
CA ILE A 209 -9.04 11.14 -17.63
C ILE A 209 -8.44 12.45 -17.13
N LEU A 210 -7.32 12.33 -16.45
CA LEU A 210 -6.64 13.40 -15.73
C LEU A 210 -5.34 13.78 -16.44
N LYS A 211 -5.04 15.08 -16.37
CA LYS A 211 -3.76 15.65 -16.80
C LYS A 211 -3.32 16.65 -15.74
N LEU A 212 -2.14 16.45 -15.15
CA LEU A 212 -1.50 17.51 -14.37
C LEU A 212 -0.97 18.54 -15.38
N ARG A 213 -1.41 19.80 -15.27
CA ARG A 213 -0.90 20.88 -16.13
C ARG A 213 0.43 21.35 -15.59
#